data_AF-A0A7Y0DYZ7-F1
#
_entry.id   AF-A0A7Y0DYZ7-F1
#
_cell.length_a   1.000
_cell.length_b   1.000
_cell.length_c   1.000
_cell.angle_alpha   90.00
_cell.angle_beta   90.00
_cell.angle_gamma   90.00
#
_symmetry.space_group_name_H-M   'P 1'
#
loop_
_entity.id
_entity.type
_entity.pdbx_description
1 polymer ?
#
loop_
_entity_poly.entity_id
_entity_poly.type
_entity_poly.pdbx_seq_one_letter_code
_entity_poly.pdbx_strand_id
1 'polypeptide(L)'
;MSGVRARFVGPLGGSLFISFLTWNYKLFLVVFSSKDVVVKIEIIESVLYGGWLDLLIFFLILPVLTTAAFLLIYPFPSRIVAGYWHWQLKKQEEYIRSIDKDIFMSREEALEIRRREEEALKKVKDIEVQLANTETYISRLEKEKQTQLLNSKLHVEQIEKSYKIIISEKDKEIGQKNNDLYNKNIELNKVIGNYEEIQKKYVEMSEFTKKLNYEINEKNKEISRNIVDIDTIKKKMLDTENNKKEYIIKLKDKIVSLERERDYLKIKYNNSVSDGGKKYVEDALGQSRNADRRNQYVRYKIGSIRDFE
;
A
#
# COMPACT_ATOMS: atom_id res chain seq x y z
N MET A 1 -11.32 -8.80 -105.40
CA MET A 1 -10.33 -9.09 -106.47
C MET A 1 -9.44 -10.31 -106.12
N SER A 2 -10.02 -11.46 -105.78
CA SER A 2 -9.26 -12.69 -105.41
C SER A 2 -9.32 -13.81 -106.47
N GLY A 3 -10.21 -13.72 -107.45
CA GLY A 3 -10.43 -14.80 -108.42
C GLY A 3 -9.44 -14.87 -109.60
N VAL A 4 -8.84 -13.74 -110.00
CA VAL A 4 -7.98 -13.70 -111.21
C VAL A 4 -6.52 -14.10 -110.90
N ARG A 5 -6.01 -13.73 -109.72
CA ARG A 5 -4.65 -14.13 -109.28
C ARG A 5 -4.51 -15.64 -109.06
N ALA A 6 -5.57 -16.32 -108.60
CA ALA A 6 -5.53 -17.76 -108.37
C ALA A 6 -5.54 -18.60 -109.67
N ARG A 7 -5.97 -18.04 -110.81
CA ARG A 7 -6.10 -18.80 -112.07
C ARG A 7 -4.84 -18.76 -112.94
N PHE A 8 -4.09 -17.66 -112.91
CA PHE A 8 -2.81 -17.57 -113.64
C PHE A 8 -1.63 -18.23 -112.90
N VAL A 9 -1.72 -18.39 -111.58
CA VAL A 9 -0.71 -19.10 -110.76
C VAL A 9 -1.04 -20.61 -110.63
N GLY A 10 -2.04 -21.10 -111.38
CA GLY A 10 -2.39 -22.51 -111.41
C GLY A 10 -1.33 -23.36 -112.14
N PRO A 11 -1.24 -24.68 -111.83
CA PRO A 11 -0.31 -25.60 -112.50
C PRO A 11 -0.41 -25.57 -114.03
N LEU A 12 -1.62 -25.36 -114.59
CA LEU A 12 -1.87 -25.22 -116.03
C LEU A 12 -1.25 -23.94 -116.60
N GLY A 13 -1.41 -22.80 -115.92
CA GLY A 13 -0.86 -21.52 -116.38
C GLY A 13 0.66 -21.52 -116.36
N GLY A 14 1.27 -22.04 -115.29
CA GLY A 14 2.71 -22.17 -115.17
C GLY A 14 3.32 -23.12 -116.22
N SER A 15 2.72 -24.30 -116.41
CA SER A 15 3.21 -25.27 -117.40
C SER A 15 2.98 -24.82 -118.85
N LEU A 16 1.89 -24.10 -119.14
CA LEU A 16 1.68 -23.46 -120.44
C LEU A 16 2.69 -22.37 -120.72
N PHE A 17 2.97 -21.53 -119.73
CA PHE A 17 3.98 -20.47 -119.85
C PHE A 17 5.37 -21.05 -120.11
N ILE A 18 5.81 -22.03 -119.30
CA ILE A 18 7.12 -22.69 -119.49
C ILE A 18 7.19 -23.36 -120.86
N SER A 19 6.13 -24.04 -121.26
CA SER A 19 6.08 -24.70 -122.57
C SER A 19 6.13 -23.69 -123.72
N PHE A 20 5.38 -22.60 -123.62
CA PHE A 20 5.39 -21.51 -124.59
C PHE A 20 6.78 -20.90 -124.74
N LEU A 21 7.47 -20.63 -123.61
CA LEU A 21 8.88 -20.19 -123.61
C LEU A 21 9.80 -21.20 -124.29
N THR A 22 9.58 -22.49 -124.03
CA THR A 22 10.41 -23.57 -124.59
C THR A 22 10.29 -23.66 -126.11
N TRP A 23 9.06 -23.60 -126.66
CA TRP A 23 8.85 -23.69 -128.10
C TRP A 23 9.15 -22.38 -128.84
N ASN A 24 8.95 -21.24 -128.19
CA ASN A 24 9.17 -19.92 -128.79
C ASN A 24 10.51 -19.30 -128.34
N TYR A 25 11.48 -20.11 -127.90
CA TYR A 25 12.76 -19.60 -127.38
C TYR A 25 13.48 -18.67 -128.38
N LYS A 26 13.40 -18.96 -129.68
CA LYS A 26 14.01 -18.13 -130.73
C LYS A 26 13.37 -16.74 -130.83
N LEU A 27 12.05 -16.63 -130.62
CA LEU A 27 11.35 -15.36 -130.58
C LEU A 27 11.90 -14.51 -129.43
N PHE A 28 12.04 -15.09 -128.24
CA PHE A 28 12.63 -14.39 -127.10
C PHE A 28 14.08 -13.98 -127.37
N LEU A 29 14.90 -14.86 -127.97
CA LEU A 29 16.27 -14.51 -128.35
C LEU A 29 16.32 -13.32 -129.31
N VAL A 30 15.44 -13.26 -130.31
CA VAL A 30 15.37 -12.13 -131.25
C VAL A 30 14.88 -10.86 -130.57
N VAL A 31 13.82 -10.95 -129.75
CA VAL A 31 13.27 -9.82 -129.00
C VAL A 31 14.32 -9.22 -128.06
N PHE A 32 15.09 -10.05 -127.36
CA PHE A 32 16.17 -9.63 -126.47
C PHE A 32 17.51 -9.36 -127.16
N SER A 33 17.62 -9.56 -128.48
CA SER A 33 18.84 -9.22 -129.21
C SER A 33 19.04 -7.69 -129.29
N SER A 34 20.27 -7.25 -129.51
CA SER A 34 20.62 -5.83 -129.66
C SER A 34 20.39 -5.27 -131.08
N LYS A 35 19.68 -6.00 -131.95
CA LYS A 35 19.35 -5.55 -133.31
C LYS A 35 18.29 -4.43 -133.29
N ASP A 36 18.27 -3.63 -134.35
CA ASP A 36 17.24 -2.62 -134.56
C ASP A 36 15.84 -3.26 -134.67
N VAL A 37 14.81 -2.53 -134.22
CA VAL A 37 13.41 -3.00 -134.19
C VAL A 37 12.94 -3.46 -135.57
N VAL A 38 13.30 -2.74 -136.64
CA VAL A 38 12.90 -3.09 -138.01
C VAL A 38 13.48 -4.45 -138.40
N VAL A 39 14.76 -4.68 -138.08
CA VAL A 39 15.46 -5.94 -138.37
C VAL A 39 14.88 -7.10 -137.53
N LYS A 40 14.45 -6.84 -136.29
CA LYS A 40 13.79 -7.88 -135.46
C LYS A 40 12.47 -8.32 -136.07
N ILE A 41 11.64 -7.39 -136.53
CA ILE A 41 10.35 -7.69 -137.17
C ILE A 41 10.59 -8.49 -138.45
N GLU A 42 11.54 -8.06 -139.29
CA GLU A 42 11.89 -8.77 -140.52
C GLU A 42 12.36 -10.21 -140.23
N ILE A 43 13.21 -10.42 -139.21
CA ILE A 43 13.65 -11.77 -138.81
C ILE A 43 12.48 -12.62 -138.29
N ILE A 44 11.55 -12.03 -137.52
CA ILE A 44 10.38 -12.75 -137.00
C ILE A 44 9.49 -13.21 -138.16
N GLU A 45 9.22 -12.33 -139.13
CA GLU A 45 8.30 -12.60 -140.24
C GLU A 45 8.92 -13.48 -141.33
N SER A 46 10.21 -13.29 -141.66
CA SER A 46 10.84 -13.98 -142.79
C SER A 46 11.61 -15.24 -142.41
N VAL A 47 12.17 -15.31 -141.20
CA VAL A 47 13.09 -16.39 -140.78
C VAL A 47 12.49 -17.30 -139.72
N LEU A 48 11.78 -16.74 -138.73
CA LEU A 48 11.28 -17.53 -137.60
C LEU A 48 9.99 -18.29 -137.92
N TYR A 49 9.07 -17.68 -138.64
CA TYR A 49 7.78 -18.26 -138.98
C TYR A 49 7.57 -18.15 -140.49
N GLY A 50 8.00 -19.17 -141.24
CA GLY A 50 7.98 -19.19 -142.71
C GLY A 50 6.59 -19.19 -143.35
N GLY A 51 5.54 -19.08 -142.53
CA GLY A 51 4.16 -18.92 -142.94
C GLY A 51 3.21 -18.88 -141.73
N TRP A 52 1.94 -18.59 -142.00
CA TRP A 52 0.89 -18.54 -140.97
C TRP A 52 0.70 -19.88 -140.25
N LEU A 53 0.97 -21.00 -140.94
CA LEU A 53 0.91 -22.35 -140.37
C LEU A 53 1.98 -22.57 -139.30
N ASP A 54 3.23 -22.18 -139.57
CA ASP A 54 4.32 -22.32 -138.61
C ASP A 54 4.06 -21.47 -137.37
N LEU A 55 3.56 -20.25 -137.56
CA LEU A 55 3.15 -19.38 -136.45
C LEU A 55 2.10 -20.09 -135.58
N LEU A 56 1.04 -20.63 -136.18
CA LEU A 56 -0.02 -21.31 -135.43
C LEU A 56 0.49 -22.58 -134.72
N ILE A 57 1.38 -23.34 -135.36
CA ILE A 57 1.94 -24.58 -134.79
C ILE A 57 2.85 -24.27 -133.59
N PHE A 58 3.82 -23.37 -133.74
CA PHE A 58 4.81 -23.08 -132.70
C PHE A 58 4.27 -22.17 -131.58
N PHE A 59 3.36 -21.24 -131.90
CA PHE A 59 2.82 -20.31 -130.92
C PHE A 59 1.67 -20.90 -130.11
N LEU A 60 0.87 -21.80 -130.71
CA LEU A 60 -0.34 -22.32 -130.08
C LEU A 60 -0.33 -23.85 -129.92
N ILE A 61 -0.22 -24.61 -131.01
CA ILE A 61 -0.44 -26.07 -130.97
C ILE A 61 0.61 -26.79 -130.11
N LEU A 62 1.90 -26.57 -130.39
CA LEU A 62 2.99 -27.26 -129.71
C LEU A 62 3.04 -26.92 -128.20
N PRO A 63 2.92 -25.65 -127.78
CA PRO A 63 2.81 -25.31 -126.37
C PRO A 63 1.64 -26.02 -125.68
N VAL A 64 0.45 -25.99 -126.27
CA VAL A 64 -0.75 -26.63 -125.70
C VAL A 64 -0.59 -28.14 -125.60
N LEU A 65 -0.07 -28.81 -126.64
CA LEU A 65 0.14 -30.27 -126.64
C LEU A 65 1.16 -30.70 -125.59
N THR A 66 2.27 -29.99 -125.47
CA THR A 66 3.31 -30.33 -124.49
C THR A 66 2.89 -30.00 -123.06
N THR A 67 2.09 -28.95 -122.85
CA THR A 67 1.45 -28.69 -121.56
C THR A 67 0.47 -29.79 -121.19
N ALA A 68 -0.34 -30.27 -122.13
CA ALA A 68 -1.24 -31.41 -121.90
C ALA A 68 -0.44 -32.68 -121.56
N ALA A 69 0.64 -32.97 -122.30
CA ALA A 69 1.51 -34.10 -122.00
C ALA A 69 2.17 -33.99 -120.62
N PHE A 70 2.67 -32.80 -120.26
CA PHE A 70 3.24 -32.55 -118.94
C PHE A 70 2.20 -32.76 -117.83
N LEU A 71 0.96 -32.29 -118.00
CA LEU A 71 -0.11 -32.49 -117.03
C LEU A 71 -0.56 -33.94 -116.90
N LEU A 72 -0.41 -34.76 -117.95
CA LEU A 72 -0.67 -36.19 -117.89
C LEU A 72 0.45 -36.95 -117.17
N ILE A 73 1.70 -36.50 -117.31
CA ILE A 73 2.87 -37.13 -116.69
C ILE A 73 3.05 -36.68 -115.24
N TYR A 74 2.75 -35.42 -114.92
CA TYR A 74 2.95 -34.82 -113.59
C TYR A 74 2.33 -35.59 -112.39
N PRO A 75 1.15 -36.22 -112.51
CA PRO A 75 0.55 -36.99 -111.42
C PRO A 75 1.41 -38.19 -110.97
N PHE A 76 2.23 -38.77 -111.84
CA PHE A 76 3.04 -39.95 -111.52
C PHE A 76 4.10 -39.66 -110.45
N PRO A 77 5.04 -38.70 -110.64
CA PRO A 77 6.00 -38.35 -109.58
C PRO A 77 5.30 -37.76 -108.36
N SER A 78 4.22 -37.00 -108.54
CA SER A 78 3.47 -36.42 -107.42
C SER A 78 2.90 -37.48 -106.48
N ARG A 79 2.36 -38.60 -107.02
CA ARG A 79 1.84 -39.70 -106.21
C ARG A 79 2.93 -40.42 -105.42
N ILE A 80 4.12 -40.58 -106.00
CA ILE A 80 5.27 -41.22 -105.33
C ILE A 80 5.69 -40.38 -104.12
N VAL A 81 5.86 -39.07 -104.31
CA VAL A 81 6.25 -38.16 -103.22
C VAL A 81 5.17 -38.08 -102.15
N ALA A 82 3.90 -37.99 -102.54
CA ALA A 82 2.78 -37.97 -101.59
C ALA A 82 2.71 -39.27 -100.77
N GLY A 83 2.92 -40.43 -101.39
CA GLY A 83 2.95 -41.72 -100.71
C GLY A 83 4.07 -41.80 -99.66
N TYR A 84 5.28 -41.36 -100.02
CA TYR A 84 6.40 -41.29 -99.08
C TYR A 84 6.09 -40.39 -97.87
N TRP A 85 5.50 -39.21 -98.13
CA TRP A 85 5.16 -38.27 -97.07
C TRP A 85 4.08 -38.80 -96.13
N HIS A 86 3.03 -39.42 -96.67
CA HIS A 86 1.99 -40.06 -95.86
C HIS A 86 2.52 -41.18 -94.97
N TRP A 87 3.46 -42.00 -95.48
CA TRP A 87 4.09 -43.04 -94.68
C TRP A 87 4.89 -42.47 -93.50
N GLN A 88 5.64 -41.39 -93.71
CA GLN A 88 6.39 -40.72 -92.64
C GLN A 88 5.48 -40.15 -91.55
N LEU A 89 4.39 -39.48 -91.94
CA LEU A 89 3.42 -38.94 -90.99
C LEU A 89 2.82 -40.04 -90.11
N LYS A 90 2.42 -41.16 -90.71
CA LYS A 90 1.88 -42.30 -89.97
C LYS A 90 2.88 -42.85 -88.96
N LYS A 91 4.15 -42.97 -89.35
CA LYS A 91 5.22 -43.44 -88.46
C LYS A 91 5.44 -42.50 -87.26
N GLN A 92 5.32 -41.19 -87.48
CA GLN A 92 5.42 -40.20 -86.42
C GLN A 92 4.24 -40.29 -85.43
N GLU A 93 3.02 -40.46 -85.93
CA GLU A 93 1.83 -40.65 -85.09
C GLU A 93 1.93 -41.92 -84.24
N GLU A 94 2.41 -43.02 -84.81
CA GLU A 94 2.62 -44.28 -84.09
C GLU A 94 3.66 -44.12 -82.97
N TYR A 95 4.74 -43.38 -83.22
CA TYR A 95 5.76 -43.08 -82.20
C TYR A 95 5.20 -42.26 -81.04
N ILE A 96 4.43 -41.20 -81.33
CA ILE A 96 3.79 -40.37 -80.31
C ILE A 96 2.82 -41.22 -79.46
N ARG A 97 1.99 -42.05 -80.10
CA ARG A 97 1.08 -42.96 -79.39
C ARG A 97 1.81 -43.98 -78.51
N SER A 98 3.03 -44.37 -78.87
CA SER A 98 3.83 -45.31 -78.06
C SER A 98 4.38 -44.65 -76.80
N ILE A 99 4.85 -43.41 -76.90
CA ILE A 99 5.29 -42.61 -75.75
C ILE A 99 4.12 -42.32 -74.80
N ASP A 100 2.98 -41.96 -75.37
CA ASP A 100 1.79 -41.63 -74.60
C ASP A 100 1.30 -42.81 -73.73
N LYS A 101 1.36 -44.05 -74.24
CA LYS A 101 0.97 -45.24 -73.46
C LYS A 101 1.84 -45.50 -72.23
N ASP A 102 3.10 -45.05 -72.22
CA ASP A 102 4.00 -45.18 -71.07
C ASP A 102 3.85 -44.01 -70.07
N ILE A 103 3.19 -42.91 -70.46
CA ILE A 103 2.98 -41.72 -69.62
C ILE A 103 1.57 -41.69 -69.02
N PHE A 104 0.58 -42.32 -69.66
CA PHE A 104 -0.78 -42.39 -69.13
C PHE A 104 -0.84 -43.34 -67.93
N MET A 105 -0.81 -42.74 -66.75
CA MET A 105 -1.19 -43.34 -65.47
C MET A 105 -2.43 -44.23 -65.66
N SER A 106 -2.34 -45.47 -65.19
CA SER A 106 -3.44 -46.43 -65.32
C SER A 106 -4.70 -45.89 -64.62
N ARG A 107 -5.88 -46.32 -65.09
CA ARG A 107 -7.15 -45.93 -64.47
C ARG A 107 -7.19 -46.26 -62.97
N GLU A 108 -6.53 -47.34 -62.57
CA GLU A 108 -6.42 -47.78 -61.18
C GLU A 108 -5.56 -46.83 -60.35
N GLU A 109 -4.40 -46.41 -60.85
CA GLU A 109 -3.54 -45.41 -60.20
C GLU A 109 -4.25 -44.05 -60.09
N ALA A 110 -4.97 -43.62 -61.13
CA ALA A 110 -5.73 -42.38 -61.09
C ALA A 110 -6.87 -42.43 -60.06
N LEU A 111 -7.52 -43.59 -59.88
CA LEU A 111 -8.53 -43.80 -58.84
C LEU A 111 -7.91 -43.80 -57.44
N GLU A 112 -6.75 -44.42 -57.27
CA GLU A 112 -6.04 -44.45 -55.98
C GLU A 112 -5.57 -43.05 -55.57
N ILE A 113 -5.09 -42.22 -56.51
CA ILE A 113 -4.75 -40.82 -56.22
C ILE A 113 -5.98 -40.04 -55.77
N ARG A 114 -7.11 -40.16 -56.48
CA ARG A 114 -8.36 -39.49 -56.08
C ARG A 114 -8.82 -39.92 -54.69
N ARG A 115 -8.71 -41.20 -54.37
CA ARG A 115 -9.05 -41.72 -53.04
C ARG A 115 -8.16 -41.11 -51.96
N ARG A 116 -6.86 -41.02 -52.20
CA ARG A 116 -5.91 -40.37 -51.27
C ARG A 116 -6.17 -38.89 -51.10
N GLU A 117 -6.50 -38.19 -52.19
CA GLU A 117 -6.88 -36.77 -52.14
C GLU A 117 -8.16 -36.56 -51.31
N GLU A 118 -9.18 -37.39 -51.52
CA GLU A 118 -10.42 -37.35 -50.73
C GLU A 118 -10.17 -37.64 -49.24
N GLU A 119 -9.35 -38.65 -48.93
CA GLU A 119 -8.96 -38.96 -47.54
C GLU A 119 -8.15 -37.84 -46.90
N ALA A 120 -7.21 -37.23 -47.64
CA ALA A 120 -6.45 -36.08 -47.17
C ALA A 120 -7.36 -34.88 -46.91
N LEU A 121 -8.31 -34.60 -47.82
CA LEU A 121 -9.26 -33.51 -47.67
C LEU A 121 -10.18 -33.70 -46.46
N LYS A 122 -10.61 -34.95 -46.19
CA LYS A 122 -11.37 -35.28 -44.96
C LYS A 122 -10.55 -34.99 -43.71
N LYS A 123 -9.29 -35.43 -43.66
CA LYS A 123 -8.40 -35.16 -42.52
C LYS A 123 -8.19 -33.67 -42.29
N VAL A 124 -8.02 -32.87 -43.36
CA VAL A 124 -7.89 -31.41 -43.24
C VAL A 124 -9.16 -30.81 -42.62
N LYS A 125 -10.35 -31.19 -43.09
CA LYS A 125 -11.62 -30.72 -42.51
C LYS A 125 -11.77 -31.11 -41.04
N ASP A 126 -11.40 -32.34 -40.68
CA ASP A 126 -11.47 -32.78 -39.28
C ASP A 126 -10.53 -31.97 -38.38
N ILE A 127 -9.32 -31.66 -38.87
CA ILE A 127 -8.37 -30.79 -38.17
C ILE A 127 -8.91 -29.36 -38.04
N GLU A 128 -9.51 -28.79 -39.09
CA GLU A 128 -10.13 -27.46 -39.04
C GLU A 128 -11.25 -27.39 -38.00
N VAL A 129 -12.09 -28.41 -37.91
CA VAL A 129 -13.15 -28.51 -36.89
C VAL A 129 -12.55 -28.62 -35.49
N GLN A 130 -11.48 -29.40 -35.31
CA GLN A 130 -10.79 -29.50 -34.02
C GLN A 130 -10.13 -28.17 -33.61
N LEU A 131 -9.54 -27.44 -34.57
CA LEU A 131 -8.96 -26.13 -34.32
C LEU A 131 -10.04 -25.12 -33.89
N ALA A 132 -11.16 -25.06 -34.60
CA ALA A 132 -12.28 -24.18 -34.25
C ALA A 132 -12.85 -24.50 -32.84
N ASN A 133 -12.98 -25.78 -32.50
CA ASN A 133 -13.40 -26.20 -31.16
C ASN A 133 -12.38 -25.82 -30.08
N THR A 134 -11.08 -25.91 -30.40
CA THR A 134 -10.01 -25.54 -29.48
C THR A 134 -9.96 -24.02 -29.27
N GLU A 135 -10.11 -23.22 -30.32
CA GLU A 135 -10.17 -21.76 -30.25
C GLU A 135 -11.36 -21.27 -29.41
N THR A 136 -12.54 -21.86 -29.63
CA THR A 136 -13.73 -21.52 -28.82
C THR A 136 -13.55 -21.90 -27.35
N TYR A 137 -12.90 -23.04 -27.07
CA TYR A 137 -12.55 -23.44 -25.71
C TYR A 137 -11.54 -22.47 -25.05
N ILE A 138 -10.48 -22.09 -25.77
CA ILE A 138 -9.49 -21.10 -25.30
C ILE A 138 -10.17 -19.76 -24.99
N SER A 139 -11.01 -19.26 -25.91
CA SER A 139 -11.75 -18.00 -25.73
C SER A 139 -12.63 -18.03 -24.47
N ARG A 140 -13.28 -19.17 -24.19
CA ARG A 140 -14.08 -19.36 -22.96
C ARG A 140 -13.20 -19.31 -21.71
N LEU A 141 -12.07 -20.00 -21.72
CA LEU A 141 -11.12 -19.99 -20.59
C LEU A 141 -10.54 -18.60 -20.34
N GLU A 142 -10.21 -17.85 -21.39
CA GLU A 142 -9.72 -16.48 -21.26
C GLU A 142 -10.77 -15.56 -20.64
N LYS A 143 -12.04 -15.68 -21.05
CA LYS A 143 -13.15 -14.94 -20.48
C LYS A 143 -13.39 -15.30 -19.00
N GLU A 144 -13.28 -16.57 -18.66
CA GLU A 144 -13.37 -17.03 -17.27
C GLU A 144 -12.23 -16.47 -16.43
N LYS A 145 -10.99 -16.55 -16.91
CA LYS A 145 -9.80 -15.97 -16.26
C LYS A 145 -9.93 -14.46 -16.06
N GLN A 146 -10.44 -13.72 -17.06
CA GLN A 146 -10.71 -12.29 -16.93
C GLN A 146 -11.78 -12.00 -15.87
N THR A 147 -12.83 -12.81 -15.81
CA THR A 147 -13.89 -12.68 -14.81
C THR A 147 -13.36 -12.96 -13.40
N GLN A 148 -12.55 -14.01 -13.23
CA GLN A 148 -11.88 -14.33 -11.97
C GLN A 148 -10.93 -13.21 -11.53
N LEU A 149 -10.15 -12.64 -12.47
CA LEU A 149 -9.26 -11.51 -12.19
C LEU A 149 -10.04 -10.27 -11.76
N LEU A 150 -11.16 -9.97 -12.42
CA LEU A 150 -12.04 -8.86 -12.06
C LEU A 150 -12.64 -9.05 -10.66
N ASN A 151 -13.14 -10.24 -10.37
CA ASN A 151 -13.68 -10.58 -9.05
C ASN A 151 -12.62 -10.48 -7.94
N SER A 152 -11.40 -10.96 -8.22
CA SER A 152 -10.26 -10.83 -7.31
C SER A 152 -9.90 -9.36 -7.04
N LYS A 153 -9.85 -8.51 -8.08
CA LYS A 153 -9.61 -7.06 -7.92
C LYS A 153 -10.69 -6.39 -7.08
N LEU A 154 -11.96 -6.73 -7.33
CA LEU A 154 -13.09 -6.19 -6.57
C LEU A 154 -13.03 -6.63 -5.10
N HIS A 155 -12.64 -7.88 -4.83
CA HIS A 155 -12.44 -8.37 -3.47
C HIS A 155 -11.30 -7.65 -2.74
N VAL A 156 -10.16 -7.41 -3.42
CA VAL A 156 -9.05 -6.63 -2.86
C VAL A 156 -9.50 -5.19 -2.55
N GLU A 157 -10.25 -4.55 -3.45
CA GLU A 157 -10.77 -3.20 -3.22
C GLU A 157 -11.73 -3.14 -2.02
N GLN A 158 -12.58 -4.17 -1.84
CA GLN A 158 -13.44 -4.28 -0.67
C GLN A 158 -12.61 -4.44 0.61
N ILE A 159 -11.60 -5.32 0.59
CA ILE A 159 -10.69 -5.51 1.72
C ILE A 159 -9.98 -4.19 2.08
N GLU A 160 -9.46 -3.45 1.10
CA GLU A 160 -8.82 -2.15 1.32
C GLU A 160 -9.78 -1.12 1.95
N LYS A 161 -11.04 -1.07 1.48
CA LYS A 161 -12.07 -0.22 2.08
C LYS A 161 -12.35 -0.62 3.54
N SER A 162 -12.51 -1.91 3.81
CA SER A 162 -12.70 -2.42 5.16
C SER A 162 -11.51 -2.10 6.08
N TYR A 163 -10.28 -2.26 5.60
CA TYR A 163 -9.07 -1.90 6.37
C TYR A 163 -9.01 -0.40 6.68
N LYS A 164 -9.33 0.47 5.72
CA LYS A 164 -9.39 1.93 5.94
C LYS A 164 -10.40 2.30 7.03
N ILE A 165 -11.56 1.64 7.04
CA ILE A 165 -12.58 1.84 8.08
C ILE A 165 -12.02 1.42 9.45
N ILE A 166 -11.46 0.21 9.56
CA ILE A 166 -10.89 -0.32 10.81
C ILE A 166 -9.78 0.58 11.35
N ILE A 167 -8.87 1.07 10.49
CA ILE A 167 -7.81 2.00 10.89
C ILE A 167 -8.42 3.29 11.42
N SER A 168 -9.40 3.88 10.73
CA SER A 168 -10.05 5.11 11.18
C SER A 168 -10.80 4.96 12.51
N GLU A 169 -11.38 3.79 12.78
CA GLU A 169 -12.03 3.48 14.05
C GLU A 169 -11.00 3.31 15.18
N LYS A 170 -9.88 2.63 14.90
CA LYS A 170 -8.79 2.48 15.86
C LYS A 170 -8.13 3.81 16.20
N ASP A 171 -7.94 4.69 15.22
CA ASP A 171 -7.43 6.03 15.45
C ASP A 171 -8.36 6.85 16.36
N LYS A 172 -9.69 6.73 16.17
CA LYS A 172 -10.67 7.35 17.08
C LYS A 172 -10.59 6.78 18.49
N GLU A 173 -10.49 5.46 18.64
CA GLU A 173 -10.34 4.78 19.94
C GLU A 173 -9.06 5.22 20.67
N ILE A 174 -7.94 5.29 19.94
CA ILE A 174 -6.65 5.78 20.47
C ILE A 174 -6.79 7.25 20.89
N GLY A 175 -7.43 8.08 20.06
CA GLY A 175 -7.70 9.49 20.39
C GLY A 175 -8.51 9.64 21.67
N GLN A 176 -9.56 8.84 21.86
CA GLN A 176 -10.36 8.81 23.09
C GLN A 176 -9.54 8.39 24.31
N LYS A 177 -8.78 7.28 24.21
CA LYS A 177 -7.91 6.81 25.29
C LYS A 177 -6.85 7.84 25.69
N ASN A 178 -6.28 8.54 24.72
CA ASN A 178 -5.30 9.59 24.98
C ASN A 178 -5.93 10.78 25.72
N ASN A 179 -7.15 11.18 25.34
CA ASN A 179 -7.90 12.21 26.06
C ASN A 179 -8.24 11.77 27.50
N ASP A 180 -8.65 10.52 27.70
CA ASP A 180 -8.92 9.97 29.03
C ASP A 180 -7.66 9.95 29.92
N LEU A 181 -6.52 9.54 29.34
CA LEU A 181 -5.22 9.58 30.03
C LEU A 181 -4.82 11.01 30.39
N TYR A 182 -5.03 11.97 29.48
CA TYR A 182 -4.78 13.38 29.73
C TYR A 182 -5.62 13.90 30.90
N ASN A 183 -6.91 13.59 30.93
CA ASN A 183 -7.82 13.97 32.03
C ASN A 183 -7.39 13.33 33.36
N LYS A 184 -7.04 12.04 33.36
CA LYS A 184 -6.50 11.36 34.55
C LYS A 184 -5.21 11.99 35.05
N ASN A 185 -4.31 12.41 34.16
CA ASN A 185 -3.10 13.13 34.55
C ASN A 185 -3.42 14.49 35.18
N ILE A 186 -4.43 15.21 34.68
CA ILE A 186 -4.91 16.44 35.33
C ILE A 186 -5.43 16.16 36.74
N GLU A 187 -6.25 15.13 36.92
CA GLU A 187 -6.76 14.72 38.24
C GLU A 187 -5.63 14.33 39.20
N LEU A 188 -4.66 13.53 38.71
CA LEU A 188 -3.50 13.14 39.48
C LEU A 188 -2.69 14.35 39.95
N ASN A 189 -2.46 15.33 39.06
CA ASN A 189 -1.76 16.57 39.42
C ASN A 189 -2.52 17.37 40.48
N LYS A 190 -3.86 17.38 40.46
CA LYS A 190 -4.65 17.99 41.55
C LYS A 190 -4.46 17.26 42.88
N VAL A 191 -4.44 15.92 42.86
CA VAL A 191 -4.20 15.11 44.07
C VAL A 191 -2.80 15.35 44.62
N ILE A 192 -1.79 15.41 43.74
CA ILE A 192 -0.40 15.74 44.12
C ILE A 192 -0.36 17.12 44.80
N GLY A 193 -0.99 18.15 44.21
CA GLY A 193 -1.07 19.48 44.82
C GLY A 193 -1.72 19.48 46.20
N ASN A 194 -2.82 18.74 46.38
CA ASN A 194 -3.47 18.59 47.69
C ASN A 194 -2.56 17.89 48.71
N TYR A 195 -1.81 16.87 48.28
CA TYR A 195 -0.86 16.17 49.14
C TYR A 195 0.29 17.08 49.59
N GLU A 196 0.82 17.91 48.70
CA GLU A 196 1.83 18.92 49.03
C GLU A 196 1.30 19.93 50.06
N GLU A 197 0.03 20.35 49.95
CA GLU A 197 -0.60 21.23 50.94
C GLU A 197 -0.74 20.55 52.31
N ILE A 198 -1.14 19.27 52.34
CA ILE A 198 -1.22 18.49 53.58
C ILE A 198 0.17 18.33 54.21
N GLN A 199 1.19 18.03 53.41
CA GLN A 199 2.58 17.94 53.88
C GLN A 199 3.03 19.27 54.51
N LYS A 200 2.73 20.40 53.87
CA LYS A 200 3.03 21.72 54.42
C LYS A 200 2.34 21.96 55.77
N LYS A 201 1.04 21.67 55.88
CA LYS A 201 0.29 21.76 57.15
C LYS A 201 0.85 20.85 58.23
N TYR A 202 1.30 19.66 57.87
CA TYR A 202 1.93 18.73 58.81
C TYR A 202 3.25 19.28 59.36
N VAL A 203 4.09 19.88 58.50
CA VAL A 203 5.32 20.57 58.92
C VAL A 203 5.00 21.74 59.86
N GLU A 204 4.04 22.60 59.51
CA GLU A 204 3.59 23.71 60.35
C GLU A 204 3.09 23.22 61.72
N MET A 205 2.29 22.15 61.74
CA MET A 205 1.81 21.51 62.98
C MET A 205 2.95 20.92 63.81
N SER A 206 3.96 20.34 63.17
CA SER A 206 5.16 19.81 63.82
C SER A 206 5.99 20.92 64.48
N GLU A 207 6.16 22.05 63.82
CA GLU A 207 6.84 23.21 64.40
C GLU A 207 6.03 23.82 65.55
N PHE A 208 4.71 23.90 65.39
CA PHE A 208 3.81 24.36 66.44
C PHE A 208 3.90 23.47 67.70
N THR A 209 3.86 22.15 67.54
CA THR A 209 3.99 21.19 68.66
C THR A 209 5.37 21.27 69.33
N LYS A 210 6.45 21.47 68.57
CA LYS A 210 7.79 21.74 69.14
C LYS A 210 7.78 23.01 70.00
N LYS A 211 7.17 24.09 69.51
CA LYS A 211 7.06 25.36 70.24
C LYS A 211 6.22 25.19 71.52
N LEU A 212 5.07 24.53 71.43
CA LEU A 212 4.20 24.27 72.58
C LEU A 212 4.93 23.44 73.66
N ASN A 213 5.65 22.39 73.25
CA ASN A 213 6.44 21.57 74.18
C ASN A 213 7.55 22.38 74.86
N TYR A 214 8.19 23.31 74.13
CA TYR A 214 9.16 24.22 74.72
C TYR A 214 8.52 25.15 75.76
N GLU A 215 7.36 25.75 75.47
CA GLU A 215 6.60 26.60 76.40
C GLU A 215 6.15 25.83 77.64
N ILE A 216 5.63 24.60 77.48
CA ILE A 216 5.26 23.71 78.59
C ILE A 216 6.49 23.42 79.47
N ASN A 217 7.63 23.12 78.87
CA ASN A 217 8.86 22.85 79.63
C ASN A 217 9.33 24.07 80.42
N GLU A 218 9.28 25.28 79.84
CA GLU A 218 9.60 26.52 80.58
C GLU A 218 8.61 26.79 81.72
N LYS A 219 7.31 26.59 81.48
CA LYS A 219 6.28 26.69 82.53
C LYS A 219 6.49 25.67 83.64
N ASN A 220 6.83 24.43 83.31
CA ASN A 220 7.13 23.39 84.31
C ASN A 220 8.37 23.72 85.15
N LYS A 221 9.40 24.33 84.54
CA LYS A 221 10.56 24.86 85.29
C LYS A 221 10.15 25.99 86.23
N GLU A 222 9.30 26.92 85.77
CA GLU A 222 8.76 28.01 86.59
C GLU A 222 7.97 27.45 87.80
N ILE A 223 7.07 26.49 87.56
CA ILE A 223 6.32 25.80 88.61
C ILE A 223 7.26 25.11 89.60
N SER A 224 8.29 24.43 89.12
CA SER A 224 9.27 23.75 89.98
C SER A 224 10.03 24.73 90.87
N ARG A 225 10.40 25.93 90.37
CA ARG A 225 10.98 27.00 91.20
C ARG A 225 9.98 27.46 92.27
N ASN A 226 8.73 27.71 91.88
CA ASN A 226 7.69 28.15 92.80
C ASN A 226 7.40 27.10 93.90
N ILE A 227 7.45 25.79 93.58
CA ILE A 227 7.30 24.71 94.57
C ILE A 227 8.46 24.74 95.59
N VAL A 228 9.71 24.90 95.12
CA VAL A 228 10.87 25.04 96.00
C VAL A 228 10.72 26.25 96.92
N ASP A 229 10.22 27.37 96.40
CA ASP A 229 9.95 28.56 97.21
C ASP A 229 8.86 28.31 98.25
N ILE A 230 7.77 27.61 97.89
CA ILE A 230 6.71 27.21 98.83
C ILE A 230 7.24 26.28 99.93
N ASP A 231 8.06 25.28 99.59
CA ASP A 231 8.66 24.38 100.58
C ASP A 231 9.62 25.14 101.50
N THR A 232 10.35 26.12 100.97
CA THR A 232 11.20 27.02 101.76
C THR A 232 10.38 27.88 102.72
N ILE A 233 9.23 28.39 102.27
CA ILE A 233 8.28 29.14 103.11
C ILE A 233 7.68 28.24 104.19
N LYS A 234 7.24 27.02 103.85
CA LYS A 234 6.71 26.04 104.82
C LYS A 234 7.75 25.71 105.89
N LYS A 235 9.00 25.50 105.50
CA LYS A 235 10.09 25.23 106.45
C LYS A 235 10.29 26.39 107.41
N LYS A 236 10.33 27.64 106.91
CA LYS A 236 10.39 28.85 107.75
C LYS A 236 9.18 28.97 108.68
N MET A 237 7.97 28.65 108.21
CA MET A 237 6.76 28.66 109.05
C MET A 237 6.84 27.61 110.17
N LEU A 238 7.31 26.40 109.86
CA LEU A 238 7.50 25.31 110.83
C LEU A 238 8.55 25.68 111.89
N ASP A 239 9.67 26.28 111.47
CA ASP A 239 10.71 26.79 112.38
C ASP A 239 10.14 27.89 113.29
N THR A 240 9.30 28.77 112.76
CA THR A 240 8.63 29.82 113.54
C THR A 240 7.64 29.24 114.55
N GLU A 241 6.92 28.19 114.18
CA GLU A 241 5.98 27.49 115.06
C GLU A 241 6.71 26.72 116.18
N ASN A 242 7.83 26.09 115.86
CA ASN A 242 8.71 25.43 116.84
C ASN A 242 9.32 26.45 117.82
N ASN A 243 9.81 27.59 117.32
CA ASN A 243 10.29 28.68 118.16
C ASN A 243 9.20 29.23 119.10
N LYS A 244 7.95 29.32 118.61
CA LYS A 244 6.79 29.67 119.45
C LYS A 244 6.53 28.64 120.54
N LYS A 245 6.57 27.35 120.22
CA LYS A 245 6.40 26.26 121.21
C LYS A 245 7.50 26.31 122.27
N GLU A 246 8.74 26.54 121.87
CA GLU A 246 9.88 26.66 122.79
C GLU A 246 9.73 27.89 123.71
N TYR A 247 9.26 29.01 123.18
CA TYR A 247 8.97 30.21 123.97
C TYR A 247 7.83 30.00 124.96
N ILE A 248 6.77 29.26 124.58
CA ILE A 248 5.67 28.88 125.47
C ILE A 248 6.17 27.96 126.60
N ILE A 249 7.07 27.01 126.30
CA ILE A 249 7.69 26.15 127.32
C ILE A 249 8.48 27.00 128.32
N LYS A 250 9.33 27.92 127.85
CA LYS A 250 10.08 28.85 128.73
C LYS A 250 9.17 29.71 129.60
N LEU A 251 8.02 30.16 129.07
CA LEU A 251 7.02 30.89 129.85
C LEU A 251 6.36 30.02 130.91
N LYS A 252 6.03 28.76 130.59
CA LYS A 252 5.48 27.80 131.56
C LYS A 252 6.47 27.53 132.69
N ASP A 253 7.74 27.30 132.38
CA ASP A 253 8.78 27.08 133.39
C ASP A 253 8.96 28.30 134.31
N LYS A 254 8.87 29.50 133.73
CA LYS A 254 8.93 30.76 134.49
C LYS A 254 7.70 31.00 135.38
N ILE A 255 6.52 30.58 134.93
CA ILE A 255 5.31 30.61 135.77
C ILE A 255 5.48 29.66 136.96
N VAL A 256 5.96 28.44 136.72
CA VAL A 256 6.22 27.46 137.79
C VAL A 256 7.26 27.95 138.79
N SER A 257 8.32 28.65 138.34
CA SER A 257 9.30 29.23 139.27
C SER A 257 8.70 30.34 140.15
N LEU A 258 7.84 31.18 139.58
CA LEU A 258 7.16 32.25 140.30
C LEU A 258 6.12 31.70 141.30
N GLU A 259 5.45 30.60 140.98
CA GLU A 259 4.53 29.92 141.89
C GLU A 259 5.26 29.34 143.12
N ARG A 260 6.45 28.76 142.94
CA ARG A 260 7.29 28.29 144.05
C ARG A 260 7.75 29.43 144.95
N GLU A 261 8.09 30.58 144.37
CA GLU A 261 8.52 31.77 145.11
C GLU A 261 7.36 32.37 145.94
N ARG A 262 6.15 32.42 145.36
CA ARG A 262 4.94 32.81 146.06
C ARG A 262 4.66 31.91 147.27
N ASP A 263 4.78 30.59 147.09
CA ASP A 263 4.49 29.63 148.16
C ASP A 263 5.54 29.69 149.28
N TYR A 264 6.80 29.99 148.95
CA TYR A 264 7.87 30.23 149.93
C TYR A 264 7.59 31.48 150.79
N LEU A 265 7.12 32.58 150.17
CA LEU A 265 6.76 33.80 150.89
C LEU A 265 5.54 33.62 151.80
N LYS A 266 4.59 32.76 151.40
CA LYS A 266 3.39 32.44 152.19
C LYS A 266 3.72 31.70 153.49
N ILE A 267 4.73 30.82 153.46
CA ILE A 267 5.20 30.08 154.64
C ILE A 267 5.94 31.01 155.60
N LYS A 268 6.70 31.99 155.08
CA LYS A 268 7.45 32.96 155.90
C LYS A 268 6.54 33.93 156.66
N TYR A 269 5.38 34.27 156.10
CA TYR A 269 4.45 35.23 156.70
C TYR A 269 3.70 34.68 157.92
N ASN A 270 3.45 33.36 158.00
CA ASN A 270 2.64 32.79 159.08
C ASN A 270 3.40 32.53 160.39
N ASN A 271 4.74 32.67 160.42
CA ASN A 271 5.57 32.28 161.57
C ASN A 271 6.10 33.45 162.41
N SER A 272 5.62 34.69 162.21
CA SER A 272 6.06 35.81 163.03
C SER A 272 4.93 36.80 163.33
N VAL A 273 4.59 36.85 164.63
CA VAL A 273 4.14 38.02 165.42
C VAL A 273 2.73 37.91 166.02
N SER A 274 2.74 37.74 167.35
CA SER A 274 1.69 38.03 168.31
C SER A 274 1.69 39.51 168.72
N ASP A 275 0.48 40.02 168.89
CA ASP A 275 -0.03 41.02 169.85
C ASP A 275 0.74 42.34 170.12
N GLY A 276 0.18 43.44 169.61
CA GLY A 276 0.46 44.81 170.08
C GLY A 276 0.67 45.85 168.97
N GLY A 277 -0.41 46.43 168.43
CA GLY A 277 -0.30 47.63 167.58
C GLY A 277 -1.46 47.86 166.61
N LYS A 278 -2.53 48.51 167.10
CA LYS A 278 -3.56 49.16 166.28
C LYS A 278 -2.99 50.37 165.52
N LYS A 279 -3.49 50.56 164.30
CA LYS A 279 -3.85 51.85 163.64
C LYS A 279 -2.82 52.53 162.71
N TYR A 280 -3.34 52.92 161.54
CA TYR A 280 -2.78 53.70 160.41
C TYR A 280 -1.99 52.94 159.34
N VAL A 281 -2.63 52.61 158.21
CA VAL A 281 -2.50 53.29 156.90
C VAL A 281 -3.70 52.87 156.03
N GLU A 282 -4.87 53.44 156.34
CA GLU A 282 -5.83 53.84 155.31
C GLU A 282 -5.27 55.14 154.74
N ASP A 283 -4.61 55.08 153.57
CA ASP A 283 -4.39 56.19 152.63
C ASP A 283 -3.40 55.76 151.52
N ALA A 284 -3.92 55.10 150.49
CA ALA A 284 -3.34 55.07 149.13
C ALA A 284 -4.39 54.57 148.11
N LEU A 285 -5.63 55.05 148.25
CA LEU A 285 -6.55 55.17 147.13
C LEU A 285 -6.20 56.45 146.39
N GLY A 286 -5.58 56.32 145.22
CA GLY A 286 -5.48 57.45 144.29
C GLY A 286 -4.20 57.49 143.47
N GLN A 287 -4.08 56.61 142.47
CA GLN A 287 -3.66 56.96 141.10
C GLN A 287 -3.51 55.70 140.23
N SER A 288 -3.67 55.89 138.92
CA SER A 288 -3.57 54.90 137.85
C SER A 288 -4.76 53.98 137.59
N ARG A 289 -5.96 54.59 137.58
CA ARG A 289 -6.86 54.43 136.43
C ARG A 289 -6.19 55.15 135.25
N ASN A 290 -5.54 54.43 134.34
CA ASN A 290 -5.22 54.85 132.96
C ASN A 290 -4.30 53.83 132.24
N ALA A 291 -4.86 52.73 131.75
CA ALA A 291 -4.31 51.98 130.61
C ALA A 291 -5.35 51.00 130.02
N ASP A 292 -6.60 51.46 129.86
CA ASP A 292 -7.69 50.73 129.19
C ASP A 292 -7.97 51.30 127.78
N ARG A 293 -6.97 51.93 127.14
CA ARG A 293 -7.09 52.46 125.77
C ARG A 293 -5.73 52.48 125.08
N ARG A 294 -5.37 51.37 124.44
CA ARG A 294 -4.54 51.36 123.21
C ARG A 294 -4.60 50.00 122.52
N ASN A 295 -5.44 49.96 121.47
CA ASN A 295 -5.36 49.09 120.28
C ASN A 295 -5.53 47.58 120.50
N GLN A 296 -6.68 46.94 120.25
CA GLN A 296 -7.74 47.21 119.27
C GLN A 296 -7.32 47.41 117.79
N TYR A 297 -6.08 47.09 117.44
CA TYR A 297 -5.60 47.07 116.04
C TYR A 297 -4.65 45.88 115.80
N VAL A 298 -5.12 44.63 115.88
CA VAL A 298 -4.76 43.49 114.99
C VAL A 298 -5.82 42.38 115.17
N ARG A 299 -7.10 42.75 115.01
CA ARG A 299 -8.18 41.82 114.67
C ARG A 299 -8.70 42.23 113.30
N TYR A 300 -7.88 42.05 112.27
CA TYR A 300 -8.25 42.20 110.86
C TYR A 300 -7.25 41.43 109.99
N LYS A 301 -7.33 40.10 109.99
CA LYS A 301 -6.98 39.21 108.85
C LYS A 301 -7.20 37.72 109.15
N ILE A 302 -8.31 37.39 109.81
CA ILE A 302 -8.91 36.05 109.72
C ILE A 302 -10.27 36.29 109.08
N GLY A 303 -10.30 36.24 107.75
CA GLY A 303 -11.49 36.60 106.97
C GLY A 303 -11.15 36.87 105.51
N SER A 304 -10.79 35.83 104.77
CA SER A 304 -11.11 35.67 103.33
C SER A 304 -10.64 34.29 102.85
N ILE A 305 -11.39 33.25 103.24
CA ILE A 305 -11.74 32.23 102.26
C ILE A 305 -12.87 32.88 101.45
N ARG A 306 -12.61 33.19 100.18
CA ARG A 306 -13.56 33.04 99.06
C ARG A 306 -13.04 33.75 97.82
N ASP A 307 -13.17 33.03 96.73
CA ASP A 307 -13.24 33.45 95.33
C ASP A 307 -11.91 33.82 94.66
N PHE A 308 -11.37 32.87 93.88
CA PHE A 308 -10.96 33.07 92.49
C PHE A 308 -10.89 31.69 91.81
N GLU A 309 -11.88 31.43 90.95
CA GLU A 309 -11.86 30.43 89.88
C GLU A 309 -10.77 30.73 88.84
#